data_AF-A0A346PT40-F1
#
_entry.id   AF-A0A346PT40-F1
#
_cell.length_a   1.000
_cell.length_b   1.000
_cell.length_c   1.000
_cell.angle_alpha   90.00
_cell.angle_beta   90.00
_cell.angle_gamma   90.00
#
_symmetry.space_group_name_H-M   'P 1'
#
loop_
_entity.id
_entity.type
_entity.pdbx_description
1 polymer ?
#
loop_
_entity_poly.entity_id
_entity_poly.type
_entity_poly.pdbx_seq_one_letter_code
_entity_poly.pdbx_strand_id
1 'polypeptide(L)'
;MARLAFGPLGVVMALFPDSVLEAFENVALENPEECTANPYIVPAIRAEGTLYALASVVGGRTYRWLLGIGGVAGVVVALFPDRYLEFGAEIAYENPEAVDWNDDFVTAVRVLGVVLVLLALNAARSGGNGTDEEPATQRDEPAEGDA
;
A
#
# COMPACT_ATOMS: atom_id res chain seq x y z
N MET A 1 -13.71 -2.02 7.52
CA MET A 1 -13.65 -3.19 6.62
C MET A 1 -12.24 -3.46 6.12
N ALA A 2 -11.51 -2.52 5.52
CA ALA A 2 -10.14 -2.76 5.01
C ALA A 2 -9.13 -3.28 6.05
N ARG A 3 -9.24 -2.85 7.32
CA ARG A 3 -8.40 -3.33 8.45
C ARG A 3 -8.39 -4.85 8.64
N LEU A 4 -9.51 -5.51 8.35
CA LEU A 4 -9.67 -6.96 8.48
C LEU A 4 -8.98 -7.75 7.36
N ALA A 5 -8.66 -7.11 6.24
CA ALA A 5 -7.94 -7.75 5.13
C ALA A 5 -6.42 -7.58 5.28
N PHE A 6 -5.95 -6.38 5.63
CA PHE A 6 -4.51 -6.10 5.74
C PHE A 6 -3.82 -6.81 6.91
N GLY A 7 -4.53 -7.04 8.03
CA GLY A 7 -3.96 -7.74 9.19
C GLY A 7 -3.57 -9.18 8.88
N PRO A 8 -4.52 -10.05 8.49
CA PRO A 8 -4.23 -11.44 8.13
C PRO A 8 -3.24 -11.57 6.97
N LEU A 9 -3.37 -10.72 5.94
CA LEU A 9 -2.45 -10.71 4.80
C LEU A 9 -1.02 -10.37 5.24
N GLY A 10 -0.86 -9.33 6.08
CA GLY A 10 0.44 -8.97 6.64
C GLY A 10 1.07 -10.09 7.47
N VAL A 11 0.25 -10.81 8.26
CA VAL A 11 0.72 -11.98 9.03
C VAL A 11 1.21 -13.10 8.12
N VAL A 12 0.49 -13.40 7.04
CA VAL A 12 0.90 -14.42 6.07
C VAL A 12 2.22 -14.03 5.40
N MET A 13 2.35 -12.79 4.90
CA MET A 13 3.59 -12.28 4.31
C MET A 13 4.78 -12.32 5.30
N ALA A 14 4.53 -12.02 6.58
CA ALA A 14 5.58 -12.01 7.59
C ALA A 14 6.05 -13.41 8.02
N LEU A 15 5.18 -14.42 7.94
CA LEU A 15 5.47 -15.79 8.38
C LEU A 15 5.89 -16.72 7.24
N PHE A 16 5.38 -16.47 6.03
CA PHE A 16 5.59 -17.33 4.86
C PHE A 16 6.04 -16.51 3.64
N PRO A 17 7.15 -15.76 3.74
CA PRO A 17 7.60 -14.89 2.65
C PRO A 17 7.95 -15.68 1.38
N ASP A 18 8.55 -16.86 1.51
CA ASP A 18 8.91 -17.72 0.38
C ASP A 18 7.67 -18.20 -0.39
N SER A 19 6.63 -18.66 0.34
CA SER A 19 5.37 -19.10 -0.29
C SER A 19 4.61 -17.94 -0.94
N VAL A 20 4.73 -16.72 -0.40
CA VAL A 20 4.15 -15.52 -1.01
C VAL A 20 4.87 -15.17 -2.30
N LEU A 21 6.20 -15.23 -2.31
CA LEU A 21 7.00 -15.00 -3.51
C LEU A 21 6.69 -16.02 -4.60
N GLU A 22 6.68 -17.31 -4.25
CA GLU A 22 6.36 -18.39 -5.19
C GLU A 22 4.93 -18.26 -5.74
N ALA A 23 3.95 -17.93 -4.88
CA ALA A 23 2.59 -17.71 -5.34
C ALA A 23 2.46 -16.47 -6.24
N PHE A 24 3.23 -15.41 -5.95
CA PHE A 24 3.29 -14.23 -6.79
C PHE A 24 3.87 -14.56 -8.17
N GLU A 25 5.03 -15.23 -8.22
CA GLU A 25 5.69 -15.61 -9.46
C GLU A 25 4.80 -16.48 -10.34
N ASN A 26 4.16 -17.50 -9.77
CA ASN A 26 3.24 -18.37 -10.50
C ASN A 26 2.00 -17.68 -11.07
N VAL A 27 1.59 -16.54 -10.48
CA VAL A 27 0.41 -15.78 -10.92
C VAL A 27 0.80 -14.64 -11.86
N ALA A 28 1.96 -14.03 -11.62
CA ALA A 28 2.37 -12.79 -12.27
C ALA A 28 3.24 -13.02 -13.50
N LEU A 29 4.00 -14.11 -13.52
CA LEU A 29 4.99 -14.39 -14.57
C LEU A 29 4.49 -15.48 -15.51
N GLU A 30 4.81 -15.35 -16.78
CA GLU A 30 4.60 -16.43 -17.76
C GLU A 30 5.71 -17.48 -17.67
N ASN A 31 6.91 -17.10 -17.23
CA ASN A 31 8.10 -17.94 -17.14
C ASN A 31 8.77 -17.89 -15.74
N PRO A 32 8.06 -18.29 -14.67
CA PRO A 32 8.56 -18.17 -13.30
C PRO A 32 9.87 -18.94 -13.06
N GLU A 33 10.07 -20.08 -13.71
CA GLU A 33 11.28 -20.92 -13.57
C GLU A 33 12.55 -20.31 -14.16
N GLU A 34 12.42 -19.31 -15.04
CA GLU A 34 13.56 -18.61 -15.65
C GLU A 34 13.97 -17.36 -14.85
N CYS A 35 13.15 -16.96 -13.88
CA CYS A 35 13.34 -15.75 -13.09
C CYS A 35 14.05 -16.06 -11.77
N THR A 36 15.12 -15.33 -11.45
CA THR A 36 15.82 -15.46 -10.16
C THR A 36 15.58 -14.21 -9.33
N ALA A 37 14.76 -14.32 -8.29
CA ALA A 37 14.53 -13.23 -7.36
C ALA A 37 15.81 -12.89 -6.58
N ASN A 38 16.06 -11.60 -6.38
CA ASN A 38 17.18 -11.12 -5.58
C ASN A 38 17.07 -11.65 -4.13
N PRO A 39 18.21 -11.95 -3.47
CA PRO A 39 18.23 -12.55 -2.13
C PRO A 39 17.63 -11.65 -1.04
N TYR A 40 17.46 -10.35 -1.30
CA TYR A 40 16.85 -9.41 -0.36
C TYR A 40 15.31 -9.32 -0.49
N ILE A 41 14.70 -9.98 -1.47
CA ILE A 41 13.23 -9.92 -1.68
C ILE A 41 12.48 -10.65 -0.58
N VAL A 42 12.91 -11.85 -0.19
CA VAL A 42 12.32 -12.59 0.93
C VAL A 42 12.31 -11.78 2.24
N PRO A 43 13.43 -11.16 2.69
CA PRO A 43 13.40 -10.29 3.87
C PRO A 43 12.60 -9.01 3.65
N ALA A 44 12.52 -8.46 2.43
CA ALA A 44 11.67 -7.31 2.12
C ALA A 44 10.17 -7.65 2.25
N ILE A 45 9.72 -8.78 1.69
CA ILE A 45 8.34 -9.28 1.84
C ILE A 45 7.98 -9.45 3.32
N ARG A 46 8.91 -9.99 4.11
CA ARG A 46 8.71 -10.17 5.55
C ARG A 46 8.58 -8.84 6.29
N ALA A 47 9.41 -7.86 5.93
CA ALA A 47 9.33 -6.52 6.48
C ALA A 47 8.00 -5.85 6.11
N GLU A 48 7.57 -5.95 4.84
CA GLU A 48 6.31 -5.41 4.36
C GLU A 48 5.11 -6.05 5.08
N GLY A 49 5.09 -7.38 5.22
CA GLY A 49 4.06 -8.08 5.97
C GLY A 49 3.94 -7.61 7.42
N THR A 50 5.08 -7.40 8.07
CA THR A 50 5.15 -6.86 9.44
C THR A 50 4.57 -5.45 9.51
N LEU A 51 4.88 -4.60 8.53
CA LEU A 51 4.33 -3.25 8.45
C LEU A 51 2.82 -3.26 8.23
N TYR A 52 2.28 -4.12 7.36
CA TYR A 52 0.83 -4.26 7.19
C TYR A 52 0.14 -4.76 8.47
N ALA A 53 0.73 -5.75 9.14
CA ALA A 53 0.21 -6.24 10.41
C ALA A 53 0.18 -5.12 11.47
N LEU A 54 1.26 -4.34 11.59
CA LEU A 54 1.33 -3.22 12.52
C LEU A 54 0.35 -2.10 12.15
N ALA A 55 0.27 -1.73 10.87
CA ALA A 55 -0.64 -0.71 10.37
C ALA A 55 -2.11 -1.08 10.59
N SER A 56 -2.45 -2.38 10.61
CA SER A 56 -3.80 -2.84 10.94
C SER A 56 -4.23 -2.50 12.37
N VAL A 57 -3.24 -2.35 13.28
CA VAL A 57 -3.44 -2.00 14.69
C VAL A 57 -3.39 -0.47 14.91
N VAL A 58 -2.56 0.24 14.15
CA VAL A 58 -2.33 1.69 14.33
C VAL A 58 -3.35 2.55 13.56
N GLY A 59 -4.59 2.64 14.08
CA GLY A 59 -5.49 3.80 13.96
C GLY A 59 -5.86 4.36 12.57
N GLY A 60 -6.68 5.43 12.52
CA GLY A 60 -7.30 5.95 11.28
C GLY A 60 -6.47 6.96 10.48
N ARG A 61 -5.52 7.64 11.15
CA ARG A 61 -4.66 8.66 10.51
C ARG A 61 -3.57 8.03 9.63
N THR A 62 -2.93 6.95 10.09
CA THR A 62 -1.99 6.16 9.29
C THR A 62 -2.66 5.58 8.05
N TYR A 63 -3.88 5.06 8.20
CA TYR A 63 -4.67 4.54 7.08
C TYR A 63 -4.95 5.61 6.00
N ARG A 64 -5.32 6.83 6.41
CA ARG A 64 -5.58 7.93 5.47
C ARG A 64 -4.30 8.40 4.76
N TRP A 65 -3.16 8.41 5.47
CA TRP A 65 -1.85 8.69 4.88
C TRP A 65 -1.43 7.62 3.87
N LEU A 66 -1.57 6.34 4.21
CA LEU A 66 -1.32 5.21 3.31
C LEU A 66 -2.20 5.25 2.06
N LEU A 67 -3.49 5.59 2.20
CA LEU A 67 -4.37 5.76 1.05
C LEU A 67 -3.96 6.95 0.16
N GLY A 68 -3.42 8.03 0.74
CA GLY A 68 -2.90 9.15 -0.04
C GLY A 68 -1.72 8.73 -0.92
N ILE A 69 -0.74 8.04 -0.33
CA ILE A 69 0.42 7.50 -1.05
C ILE A 69 -0.02 6.45 -2.07
N GLY A 70 -0.86 5.51 -1.65
CA GLY A 70 -1.41 4.47 -2.52
C GLY A 70 -2.23 5.04 -3.67
N GLY A 71 -2.90 6.17 -3.49
CA GLY A 71 -3.59 6.89 -4.56
C GLY A 71 -2.63 7.44 -5.61
N VAL A 72 -1.53 8.07 -5.19
CA VAL A 72 -0.49 8.57 -6.12
C VAL A 72 0.17 7.41 -6.87
N ALA A 73 0.56 6.36 -6.15
CA ALA A 73 1.08 5.14 -6.76
C ALA A 73 0.06 4.52 -7.72
N GLY A 74 -1.22 4.47 -7.33
CA GLY A 74 -2.31 3.97 -8.14
C GLY A 74 -2.50 4.71 -9.46
N VAL A 75 -2.26 6.03 -9.51
CA VAL A 75 -2.26 6.79 -10.77
C VAL A 75 -1.16 6.29 -11.70
N VAL A 76 0.06 6.13 -11.18
CA VAL A 76 1.20 5.65 -11.97
C VAL A 76 0.90 4.26 -12.51
N VAL A 77 0.44 3.35 -11.64
CA VAL A 77 0.10 1.97 -11.97
C VAL A 77 -1.05 1.88 -13.00
N ALA A 78 -2.06 2.75 -12.89
CA ALA A 78 -3.21 2.73 -13.80
C ALA A 78 -2.88 3.25 -15.22
N LEU A 79 -1.93 4.19 -15.32
CA LEU A 79 -1.56 4.85 -16.58
C LEU A 79 -0.39 4.16 -17.27
N PHE A 80 0.56 3.65 -16.50
CA PHE A 80 1.80 3.06 -16.98
C PHE A 80 2.08 1.73 -16.27
N PRO A 81 1.19 0.72 -16.39
CA PRO A 81 1.36 -0.56 -15.71
C PRO A 81 2.66 -1.26 -16.14
N ASP A 82 2.99 -1.23 -17.44
CA ASP A 82 4.19 -1.88 -17.97
C ASP A 82 5.47 -1.29 -17.38
N ARG A 83 5.56 0.05 -17.29
CA ARG A 83 6.72 0.74 -16.70
C ARG A 83 6.86 0.51 -15.22
N TYR A 84 5.74 0.36 -14.52
CA TYR A 84 5.74 0.01 -13.11
C TYR A 84 6.27 -1.41 -12.90
N LEU A 85 5.85 -2.35 -13.75
CA LEU A 85 6.28 -3.75 -13.71
C LEU A 85 7.74 -3.93 -14.14
N GLU A 86 8.20 -3.24 -15.19
CA GLU A 86 9.62 -3.20 -15.59
C GLU A 86 10.51 -2.69 -14.45
N PHE A 87 10.12 -1.59 -13.81
CA PHE A 87 10.85 -1.05 -12.66
C PHE A 87 10.83 -2.01 -11.46
N GLY A 88 9.69 -2.67 -11.24
CA GLY A 88 9.57 -3.74 -10.25
C GLY A 88 10.51 -4.90 -10.54
N ALA A 89 10.65 -5.29 -11.81
CA ALA A 89 11.53 -6.37 -12.25
C ALA A 89 13.01 -6.02 -12.01
N GLU A 90 13.44 -4.81 -12.39
CA GLU A 90 14.83 -4.34 -12.17
C GLU A 90 15.25 -4.36 -10.70
N ILE A 91 14.31 -4.14 -9.78
CA ILE A 91 14.57 -4.24 -8.35
C ILE A 91 14.47 -5.70 -7.92
N ALA A 92 13.39 -6.39 -8.28
CA ALA A 92 13.06 -7.68 -7.70
C ALA A 92 13.92 -8.83 -8.18
N TYR A 93 14.41 -8.80 -9.42
CA TYR A 93 15.07 -9.93 -10.05
C TYR A 93 16.54 -9.64 -10.36
N GLU A 94 17.36 -10.69 -10.34
CA GLU A 94 18.77 -10.62 -10.76
C GLU A 94 18.88 -10.47 -12.28
N ASN A 95 17.93 -11.04 -13.02
CA ASN A 95 17.83 -11.07 -14.47
C ASN A 95 16.50 -10.44 -14.95
N PRO A 96 16.35 -9.11 -14.85
CA PRO A 96 15.09 -8.42 -15.16
C PRO A 96 14.65 -8.57 -16.63
N GLU A 97 15.59 -8.73 -17.56
CA GLU A 97 15.30 -8.94 -18.99
C GLU A 97 14.68 -10.30 -19.30
N ALA A 98 14.77 -11.26 -18.39
CA ALA A 98 14.13 -12.56 -18.52
C ALA A 98 12.71 -12.58 -17.95
N VAL A 99 12.26 -11.50 -17.30
CA VAL A 99 10.94 -11.44 -16.66
C VAL A 99 9.87 -11.20 -17.72
N ASP A 100 9.04 -12.20 -18.00
CA ASP A 100 7.86 -12.06 -18.84
C ASP A 100 6.59 -11.98 -17.98
N TRP A 101 5.89 -10.86 -18.08
CA TRP A 101 4.69 -10.60 -17.27
C TRP A 101 3.46 -11.12 -17.99
N ASN A 102 2.62 -11.84 -17.26
CA ASN A 102 1.35 -12.33 -17.79
C ASN A 102 0.41 -11.16 -18.14
N ASP A 103 -0.19 -11.17 -19.34
CA ASP A 103 -1.10 -10.11 -19.82
C ASP A 103 -2.32 -9.89 -18.90
N ASP A 104 -2.88 -10.97 -18.33
CA ASP A 104 -3.99 -10.89 -17.37
C ASP A 104 -3.51 -10.24 -16.06
N PHE A 105 -2.26 -10.50 -15.65
CA PHE A 105 -1.65 -9.87 -14.49
C PHE A 105 -1.41 -8.37 -14.73
N VAL A 106 -0.87 -7.96 -15.89
CA VAL A 106 -0.71 -6.54 -16.26
C VAL A 106 -2.07 -5.84 -16.21
N THR A 107 -3.12 -6.48 -16.73
CA THR A 107 -4.49 -5.97 -16.68
C THR A 107 -5.00 -5.85 -15.24
N ALA A 108 -4.77 -6.87 -14.40
CA ALA A 108 -5.17 -6.87 -12.99
C ALA A 108 -4.47 -5.75 -12.20
N VAL A 109 -3.17 -5.54 -12.42
CA VAL A 109 -2.38 -4.47 -11.81
C VAL A 109 -2.92 -3.10 -12.20
N ARG A 110 -3.25 -2.90 -13.49
CA ARG A 110 -3.88 -1.66 -13.96
C ARG A 110 -5.22 -1.38 -13.27
N VAL A 111 -6.07 -2.40 -13.16
CA VAL A 111 -7.37 -2.30 -12.45
C VAL A 111 -7.16 -1.98 -10.98
N LEU A 112 -6.17 -2.61 -10.33
CA LEU A 112 -5.80 -2.32 -8.95
C LEU A 112 -5.38 -0.85 -8.79
N GLY A 113 -4.59 -0.31 -9.72
CA GLY A 113 -4.23 1.11 -9.75
C GLY A 113 -5.47 2.01 -9.78
N VAL A 114 -6.45 1.74 -10.65
CA VAL A 114 -7.71 2.49 -10.72
C VAL A 114 -8.48 2.41 -9.40
N VAL A 115 -8.58 1.22 -8.80
CA VAL A 115 -9.25 1.04 -7.51
C VAL A 115 -8.56 1.85 -6.41
N LEU A 116 -7.23 1.84 -6.34
CA LEU A 116 -6.47 2.64 -5.37
C LEU A 116 -6.73 4.14 -5.53
N VAL A 117 -6.77 4.64 -6.76
CA VAL A 117 -7.11 6.04 -7.05
C VAL A 117 -8.52 6.38 -6.57
N LEU A 118 -9.50 5.52 -6.87
CA LEU A 118 -10.89 5.72 -6.44
C LEU A 118 -11.01 5.72 -4.91
N LEU A 119 -10.31 4.81 -4.23
CA LEU A 119 -10.28 4.75 -2.77
C LEU A 119 -9.66 6.01 -2.17
N ALA A 120 -8.55 6.49 -2.73
CA ALA A 120 -7.90 7.72 -2.29
C ALA A 120 -8.80 8.95 -2.47
N LEU A 121 -9.47 9.07 -3.63
CA LEU A 121 -10.44 10.13 -3.89
C LEU A 121 -11.64 10.07 -2.95
N ASN A 122 -12.16 8.88 -2.67
CA ASN A 122 -13.26 8.69 -1.74
C ASN A 122 -12.88 9.08 -0.30
N ALA A 123 -11.67 8.70 0.13
CA ALA A 123 -11.13 9.06 1.44
C ALA A 123 -10.89 10.57 1.58
N ALA A 124 -10.45 11.24 0.52
CA ALA A 124 -10.28 12.69 0.47
C ALA A 124 -11.64 13.42 0.57
N ARG A 125 -12.66 12.96 -0.17
CA ARG A 125 -14.02 13.53 -0.09
C ARG A 125 -14.64 13.36 1.30
N SER A 126 -14.44 12.21 1.92
CA SER A 126 -14.96 11.92 3.27
C SER A 126 -14.20 12.68 4.38
N GLY A 127 -13.00 13.17 4.09
CA GLY A 127 -12.17 13.96 5.01
C GLY A 127 -12.46 15.46 5.00
N GLY A 128 -13.11 15.98 3.95
CA GLY A 128 -13.42 17.42 3.81
C GLY A 128 -14.63 17.92 4.62
N ASN A 129 -15.27 17.06 5.42
CA ASN A 129 -16.41 17.42 6.28
C ASN A 129 -16.05 17.49 7.77
N GLY A 130 -14.76 17.58 8.10
CA GLY A 130 -14.27 17.84 9.45
C GLY A 130 -13.58 19.18 9.47
N THR A 131 -14.37 20.25 9.51
CA THR A 131 -13.91 21.57 9.94
C THR A 131 -13.15 21.39 11.25
N ASP A 132 -12.01 22.04 11.33
CA ASP A 132 -11.20 22.15 12.53
C ASP A 132 -12.06 22.65 13.70
N GLU A 133 -12.51 21.75 14.57
CA GLU A 133 -12.87 22.13 15.93
C GLU A 133 -11.55 22.26 16.69
N GLU A 134 -10.90 23.40 16.46
CA GLU A 134 -10.02 24.04 17.42
C GLU A 134 -10.83 24.16 18.72
N PRO A 135 -10.48 23.43 19.80
CA PRO A 135 -11.10 23.72 21.08
C PRO A 135 -10.55 25.08 21.49
N ALA A 136 -11.42 26.08 21.40
CA ALA A 136 -11.21 27.42 21.94
C ALA A 136 -10.51 27.27 23.29
N THR A 137 -9.28 27.79 23.37
CA THR A 137 -8.60 27.99 24.63
C THR A 137 -9.50 28.91 25.44
N GLN A 138 -10.29 28.30 26.34
CA GLN A 138 -11.05 29.00 27.36
C GLN A 138 -10.03 29.53 28.37
N ARG A 139 -9.48 30.70 28.03
CA ARG A 139 -8.65 31.51 28.91
C ARG A 139 -9.64 32.27 29.81
N ASP A 140 -10.21 31.57 30.78
CA ASP A 140 -10.91 32.23 31.88
C ASP A 140 -9.86 32.88 32.78
N GLU A 141 -9.71 34.20 32.65
CA GLU A 141 -9.46 35.17 33.73
C GLU A 141 -9.48 36.58 33.10
N PRO A 142 -9.96 37.65 33.77
CA PRO A 142 -10.09 37.81 35.22
C PRO A 142 -11.48 38.30 35.69
N ALA A 143 -11.80 38.13 36.97
CA ALA A 143 -12.81 38.95 37.65
C ALA A 143 -12.07 39.91 38.59
N GLU A 144 -11.77 41.09 38.06
CA GLU A 144 -11.35 42.26 38.82
C GLU A 144 -12.58 43.11 39.18
N GLY A 145 -12.68 43.52 40.44
CA GLY A 145 -13.60 44.56 40.97
C GLY A 145 -14.97 44.04 41.43
N ASP A 146 -15.57 44.47 42.55
CA ASP A 146 -15.25 45.57 43.46
C ASP A 146 -16.20 45.47 44.69
N ALA A 147 -15.77 46.10 45.80
CA ALA A 147 -16.52 46.48 47.01
C ALA A 147 -16.76 45.44 48.14
#